data_AF-A0A9D9C6Z2-F1
#
_entry.id   AF-A0A9D9C6Z2-F1
#
_cell.length_a   1.000
_cell.length_b   1.000
_cell.length_c   1.000
_cell.angle_alpha   90.00
_cell.angle_beta   90.00
_cell.angle_gamma   90.00
#
_symmetry.space_group_name_H-M   'P 1'
#
loop_
_entity.id
_entity.type
_entity.pdbx_description
1 polymer ?
#
loop_
_entity_poly.entity_id
_entity_poly.type
_entity_poly.pdbx_seq_one_letter_code
_entity_poly.pdbx_strand_id
1 'polypeptide(L)'
;MRVDSCTLGNKDAEEIKRLGVRGATSNSYLVRIEGREFFMKQLRSKLKDDWRYRSAYQKEYEVGRSINDKYIVKYESIDENADGLYILMEHVNGHTLDEKLVQEPEYFSRGDNFEKLFVQILKGLKALHEANVAYMDLKPDNVMLTQVNNDVKIIDLGFCFADAYSHTAGCSYEYAAPELKDGALERVDARTDIYAVGRLMLYVKEAACVNVPKRLQRIIDRCIQPDMQNRYANVDEVLMDVTHRRKWLMRLTIASVLTLSFALGFFTFSKTDTYRFAQLELKWWFRQPAYDISYDEIYYRILSEDSLTCMAVGGRELRDLYIHEEVPHNGKTYKTVAIDSEAYAGWTVQSVYIPDGVREIGDMAFNRCHEVLSLDIPESVERIGIKCFDDMKAMRSLSFSGNIKKISHNAFTSCRGLKRLTIPEGVEVLGLDCFAHCSSLERLSLPSTLSTISRGVFWCCTNLREVTIPASVNTIGEYVFFYCDSLTDVYNHAQVPQVVPPIFNKTGITLHVPEGTEEAYRQSGNWNVAKIVGDL
;
A
#
# COMPACT_ATOMS: atom_id res chain seq x y z
N MET A 1 -6.68 -45.41 7.26
CA MET A 1 -6.91 -44.39 8.32
C MET A 1 -8.27 -43.79 8.04
N ARG A 2 -9.12 -43.63 9.05
CA ARG A 2 -10.52 -43.21 8.87
C ARG A 2 -10.57 -41.84 8.19
N VAL A 3 -11.26 -41.80 7.06
CA VAL A 3 -11.65 -40.57 6.37
C VAL A 3 -12.90 -40.10 7.11
N ASP A 4 -12.71 -39.29 8.15
CA ASP A 4 -13.81 -38.63 8.84
C ASP A 4 -14.22 -37.44 7.97
N SER A 5 -15.32 -37.57 7.23
CA SER A 5 -15.95 -36.45 6.52
C SER A 5 -16.39 -35.42 7.57
N CYS A 6 -15.60 -34.37 7.76
CA CYS A 6 -15.94 -33.26 8.65
C CYS A 6 -16.52 -32.14 7.78
N THR A 7 -17.73 -31.69 8.09
CA THR A 7 -18.36 -30.54 7.43
C THR A 7 -17.58 -29.28 7.78
N LEU A 8 -16.83 -28.74 6.83
CA LEU A 8 -16.09 -27.47 6.97
C LEU A 8 -17.03 -26.29 6.71
N GLY A 9 -18.17 -26.23 7.41
CA GLY A 9 -19.24 -25.27 7.10
C GLY A 9 -20.01 -25.67 5.83
N ASN A 10 -20.17 -24.75 4.87
CA ASN A 10 -20.89 -24.99 3.59
C ASN A 10 -20.12 -25.87 2.57
N LYS A 11 -18.93 -26.39 2.92
CA LYS A 11 -18.09 -27.22 2.04
C LYS A 11 -17.77 -28.56 2.71
N ASP A 12 -17.92 -29.66 1.98
CA ASP A 12 -17.58 -31.01 2.45
C ASP A 12 -16.12 -31.34 2.13
N ALA A 13 -15.33 -31.68 3.16
CA ALA A 13 -13.93 -32.10 2.99
C ALA A 13 -13.83 -33.61 2.74
N GLU A 14 -13.07 -33.99 1.73
CA GLU A 14 -12.77 -35.38 1.39
C GLU A 14 -11.70 -35.98 2.30
N GLU A 15 -10.70 -35.20 2.73
CA GLU A 15 -9.61 -35.65 3.60
C GLU A 15 -9.05 -34.49 4.42
N ILE A 16 -8.72 -34.74 5.69
CA ILE A 16 -8.07 -33.77 6.58
C ILE A 16 -6.87 -34.41 7.28
N LYS A 17 -5.68 -33.87 7.06
CA LYS A 17 -4.43 -34.30 7.67
C LYS A 17 -3.83 -33.17 8.51
N ARG A 18 -3.69 -33.38 9.82
CA ARG A 18 -3.03 -32.41 10.70
C ARG A 18 -1.54 -32.32 10.39
N LEU A 19 -1.04 -31.10 10.24
CA LEU A 19 0.38 -30.81 10.05
C LEU A 19 1.05 -30.60 11.42
N GLY A 20 2.30 -31.02 11.55
CA GLY A 20 3.07 -30.94 12.80
C GLY A 20 3.49 -29.53 13.22
N VAL A 21 3.07 -28.50 12.48
CA VAL A 21 3.43 -27.09 12.68
C VAL A 21 2.78 -26.58 13.96
N ARG A 22 3.59 -26.26 14.98
CA ARG A 22 3.13 -25.83 16.31
C ARG A 22 3.00 -24.32 16.40
N GLY A 23 1.95 -23.75 15.81
CA GLY A 23 1.56 -22.36 16.07
C GLY A 23 1.02 -22.17 17.50
N ALA A 24 1.33 -21.05 18.16
CA ALA A 24 0.82 -20.75 19.50
C ALA A 24 -0.71 -20.57 19.52
N THR A 25 -1.26 -20.04 18.44
CA THR A 25 -2.67 -19.64 18.30
C THR A 25 -3.46 -20.56 17.37
N SER A 26 -2.80 -21.23 16.42
CA SER A 26 -3.43 -22.01 15.36
C SER A 26 -3.05 -23.49 15.39
N ASN A 27 -3.86 -24.31 14.73
CA ASN A 27 -3.50 -25.63 14.22
C ASN A 27 -3.51 -25.59 12.70
N SER A 28 -2.54 -26.24 12.05
CA SER A 28 -2.43 -26.29 10.60
C SER A 28 -2.83 -27.66 10.07
N TYR A 29 -3.56 -27.69 8.96
CA TYR A 29 -4.03 -28.91 8.31
C TYR A 29 -3.84 -28.83 6.79
N LEU A 30 -3.56 -29.97 6.17
CA LEU A 30 -3.73 -30.19 4.75
C LEU A 30 -5.14 -30.76 4.55
N VAL A 31 -5.92 -30.15 3.68
CA VAL A 31 -7.31 -30.51 3.44
C VAL A 31 -7.53 -30.76 1.95
N ARG A 32 -8.32 -31.76 1.59
CA ARG A 32 -8.77 -32.00 0.21
C ARG A 32 -10.26 -31.67 0.07
N ILE A 33 -10.60 -30.80 -0.88
CA ILE A 33 -11.96 -30.38 -1.20
C ILE A 33 -12.12 -30.45 -2.72
N GLU A 34 -13.10 -31.21 -3.21
CA GLU A 34 -13.38 -31.40 -4.64
C GLU A 34 -12.13 -31.82 -5.44
N GLY A 35 -11.35 -32.76 -4.91
CA GLY A 35 -10.09 -33.23 -5.51
C GLY A 35 -8.92 -32.24 -5.50
N ARG A 36 -9.05 -31.04 -4.91
CA ARG A 36 -7.98 -30.04 -4.78
C ARG A 36 -7.45 -29.95 -3.35
N GLU A 37 -6.15 -29.75 -3.20
CA GLU A 37 -5.50 -29.62 -1.89
C GLU A 37 -5.39 -28.16 -1.46
N PHE A 38 -5.66 -27.92 -0.17
CA PHE A 38 -5.64 -26.62 0.47
C PHE A 38 -4.90 -26.69 1.81
N PHE A 39 -4.30 -25.56 2.19
CA PHE A 39 -3.78 -25.37 3.54
C PHE A 39 -4.84 -24.69 4.39
N MET A 40 -5.21 -25.32 5.51
CA MET A 40 -6.18 -24.79 6.45
C MET A 40 -5.49 -24.36 7.75
N LYS A 41 -5.62 -23.08 8.09
CA LYS A 41 -5.17 -22.48 9.36
C LYS A 41 -6.38 -22.32 10.26
N GLN A 42 -6.49 -23.17 11.27
CA GLN A 42 -7.64 -23.23 12.19
C GLN A 42 -7.27 -22.60 13.53
N LEU A 43 -8.09 -21.68 14.03
CA LEU A 43 -7.94 -21.14 15.38
C LEU A 43 -8.13 -22.25 16.42
N ARG A 44 -7.26 -22.31 17.43
CA ARG A 44 -7.36 -23.35 18.47
C ARG A 44 -8.68 -23.21 19.24
N SER A 45 -9.36 -24.32 19.52
CA SER A 45 -10.69 -24.33 20.17
C SER A 45 -10.74 -23.61 21.51
N LYS A 46 -9.60 -23.48 22.23
CA LYS A 46 -9.50 -22.70 23.49
C LYS A 46 -9.52 -21.17 23.30
N LEU A 47 -9.27 -20.68 22.09
CA LEU A 47 -9.22 -19.26 21.71
C LEU A 47 -10.40 -18.83 20.83
N LYS A 48 -11.28 -19.77 20.47
CA LYS A 48 -12.32 -19.57 19.44
C LYS A 48 -13.32 -18.46 19.74
N ASP A 49 -13.56 -18.21 21.04
CA ASP A 49 -14.50 -17.20 21.53
C ASP A 49 -13.83 -15.85 21.88
N ASP A 50 -12.50 -15.76 21.83
CA ASP A 50 -11.78 -14.52 22.11
C ASP A 50 -11.75 -13.62 20.86
N TRP A 51 -12.46 -12.50 20.96
CA TRP A 51 -12.68 -11.56 19.85
C TRP A 51 -11.38 -11.03 19.23
N ARG A 52 -10.28 -10.95 20.00
CA ARG A 52 -8.98 -10.44 19.51
C ARG A 52 -8.39 -11.36 18.46
N TYR A 53 -8.43 -12.68 18.70
CA TYR A 53 -7.90 -13.67 17.75
C TYR A 53 -8.81 -13.84 16.53
N ARG A 54 -10.13 -13.73 16.73
CA ARG A 54 -11.09 -13.72 15.61
C ARG A 54 -10.86 -12.51 14.70
N SER A 55 -10.71 -11.33 15.28
CA SER A 55 -10.41 -10.09 14.54
C SER A 55 -9.06 -10.18 13.82
N ALA A 56 -8.03 -10.75 14.45
CA ALA A 56 -6.73 -10.97 13.81
C ALA A 56 -6.82 -11.90 12.58
N TYR A 57 -7.60 -12.98 12.65
CA TYR A 57 -7.81 -13.88 11.51
C TYR A 57 -8.61 -13.20 10.39
N GLN A 58 -9.64 -12.42 10.75
CA GLN A 58 -10.41 -11.66 9.78
C GLN A 58 -9.53 -10.65 9.03
N LYS A 59 -8.70 -9.91 9.77
CA LYS A 59 -7.70 -9.00 9.20
C LYS A 59 -6.72 -9.73 8.28
N GLU A 60 -6.15 -10.86 8.73
CA GLU A 60 -5.22 -11.65 7.93
C GLU A 60 -5.86 -12.09 6.60
N TYR A 61 -7.10 -12.60 6.65
CA TYR A 61 -7.84 -12.99 5.46
C TYR A 61 -8.12 -11.80 4.54
N GLU A 62 -8.58 -10.66 5.08
CA GLU A 62 -8.89 -9.45 4.31
C GLU A 62 -7.67 -8.89 3.58
N VAL A 63 -6.52 -8.87 4.25
CA VAL A 63 -5.23 -8.53 3.65
C VAL A 63 -4.91 -9.54 2.55
N GLY A 64 -4.88 -10.84 2.87
CA GLY A 64 -4.49 -11.88 1.93
C GLY A 64 -5.37 -11.98 0.69
N ARG A 65 -6.69 -11.85 0.81
CA ARG A 65 -7.61 -11.90 -0.34
C ARG A 65 -7.48 -10.71 -1.28
N SER A 66 -6.96 -9.58 -0.79
CA SER A 66 -6.79 -8.36 -1.58
C SER A 66 -5.55 -8.40 -2.48
N ILE A 67 -4.67 -9.38 -2.29
CA ILE A 67 -3.36 -9.46 -2.94
C ILE A 67 -3.34 -10.67 -3.86
N ASN A 68 -3.28 -10.41 -5.17
CA ASN A 68 -3.19 -11.45 -6.19
C ASN A 68 -1.83 -11.39 -6.89
N ASP A 69 -0.80 -11.91 -6.23
CA ASP A 69 0.55 -12.00 -6.78
C ASP A 69 1.11 -13.43 -6.68
N LYS A 70 1.86 -13.84 -7.69
CA LYS A 70 2.40 -15.21 -7.77
C LYS A 70 3.41 -15.55 -6.67
N TYR A 71 4.02 -14.56 -6.03
CA TYR A 71 4.98 -14.76 -4.94
C TYR A 71 4.32 -14.72 -3.55
N ILE A 72 3.02 -14.47 -3.48
CA ILE A 72 2.24 -14.49 -2.23
C ILE A 72 1.31 -15.71 -2.26
N VAL A 73 1.06 -16.31 -1.09
CA VAL A 73 0.08 -17.40 -0.97
C VAL A 73 -1.34 -16.87 -1.16
N LYS A 74 -2.14 -17.58 -1.95
CA LYS A 74 -3.52 -17.20 -2.22
C LYS A 74 -4.45 -17.59 -1.07
N TYR A 75 -5.23 -16.62 -0.59
CA TYR A 75 -6.28 -16.81 0.41
C TYR A 75 -7.62 -17.06 -0.30
N GLU A 76 -8.27 -18.20 -0.03
CA GLU A 76 -9.47 -18.64 -0.76
C GLU A 76 -10.76 -18.29 0.00
N SER A 77 -10.86 -18.67 1.28
CA SER A 77 -12.01 -18.31 2.12
C SER A 77 -11.66 -18.23 3.60
N ILE A 78 -12.54 -17.57 4.35
CA ILE A 78 -12.58 -17.61 5.82
C ILE A 78 -13.97 -18.09 6.21
N ASP A 79 -14.03 -19.07 7.09
CA ASP A 79 -15.26 -19.78 7.43
C ASP A 79 -15.16 -20.26 8.90
N GLU A 80 -16.24 -20.84 9.43
CA GLU A 80 -16.31 -21.30 10.81
C GLU A 80 -16.91 -22.71 10.91
N ASN A 81 -16.35 -23.52 11.82
CA ASN A 81 -16.82 -24.86 12.14
C ASN A 81 -16.96 -25.03 13.67
N ALA A 82 -17.25 -26.25 14.16
CA ALA A 82 -17.43 -26.53 15.58
C ALA A 82 -16.20 -26.20 16.46
N ASP A 83 -15.00 -26.24 15.87
CA ASP A 83 -13.73 -25.93 16.52
C ASP A 83 -13.35 -24.44 16.46
N GLY A 84 -14.08 -23.65 15.67
CA GLY A 84 -13.94 -22.20 15.55
C GLY A 84 -13.62 -21.75 14.12
N LEU A 85 -13.15 -20.51 14.01
CA LEU A 85 -12.84 -19.85 12.75
C LEU A 85 -11.56 -20.41 12.11
N TYR A 86 -11.59 -20.57 10.78
CA TYR A 86 -10.46 -21.06 10.00
C TYR A 86 -10.32 -20.30 8.68
N ILE A 87 -9.08 -20.23 8.19
CA ILE A 87 -8.74 -19.66 6.89
C ILE A 87 -8.29 -20.80 5.97
N LEU A 88 -8.86 -20.84 4.77
CA LEU A 88 -8.48 -21.74 3.70
C LEU A 88 -7.59 -21.00 2.70
N MET A 89 -6.39 -21.55 2.45
CA MET A 89 -5.39 -21.01 1.53
C MET A 89 -5.00 -22.06 0.49
N GLU A 90 -4.40 -21.64 -0.63
CA GLU A 90 -3.77 -22.59 -1.55
C GLU A 90 -2.72 -23.43 -0.82
N HIS A 91 -2.63 -24.72 -1.18
CA HIS A 91 -1.53 -25.55 -0.70
C HIS A 91 -0.27 -25.28 -1.55
N VAL A 92 0.77 -24.75 -0.91
CA VAL A 92 2.09 -24.60 -1.53
C VAL A 92 2.85 -25.93 -1.42
N ASN A 93 2.89 -26.70 -2.50
CA ASN A 93 3.69 -27.92 -2.55
C ASN A 93 5.19 -27.58 -2.61
N GLY A 94 5.88 -27.64 -1.47
CA GLY A 94 7.27 -27.23 -1.33
C GLY A 94 7.77 -27.35 0.11
N HIS A 95 8.91 -26.73 0.39
CA HIS A 95 9.54 -26.68 1.71
C HIS A 95 9.69 -25.24 2.17
N THR A 96 9.69 -24.99 3.47
CA THR A 96 10.12 -23.69 3.98
C THR A 96 11.59 -23.45 3.65
N LEU A 97 12.04 -22.21 3.67
CA LEU A 97 13.43 -21.86 3.40
C LEU A 97 14.38 -22.55 4.39
N ASP A 98 13.94 -22.69 5.65
CA ASP A 98 14.70 -23.37 6.69
C ASP A 98 14.86 -24.87 6.39
N GLU A 99 13.75 -25.54 6.06
CA GLU A 99 13.76 -26.93 5.63
C GLU A 99 14.62 -27.13 4.39
N LYS A 100 14.55 -26.20 3.41
CA LYS A 100 15.36 -26.26 2.19
C LYS A 100 16.86 -26.17 2.49
N LEU A 101 17.26 -25.29 3.42
CA LEU A 101 18.67 -25.15 3.82
C LEU A 101 19.20 -26.41 4.50
N VAL A 102 18.37 -27.10 5.29
CA VAL A 102 18.73 -28.37 5.93
C VAL A 102 18.80 -29.51 4.91
N GLN A 103 17.82 -29.61 4.02
CA GLN A 103 17.73 -30.73 3.07
C GLN A 103 18.72 -30.60 1.90
N GLU A 104 18.94 -29.38 1.41
CA GLU A 104 19.77 -29.08 0.24
C GLU A 104 20.67 -27.86 0.47
N PRO A 105 21.65 -27.92 1.41
CA PRO A 105 22.49 -26.78 1.78
C PRO A 105 23.29 -26.20 0.61
N GLU A 106 23.65 -27.02 -0.36
CA GLU A 106 24.40 -26.63 -1.56
C GLU A 106 23.56 -25.85 -2.58
N TYR A 107 22.23 -25.80 -2.44
CA TYR A 107 21.33 -25.26 -3.47
C TYR A 107 21.63 -23.78 -3.79
N PHE A 108 21.83 -22.95 -2.76
CA PHE A 108 22.06 -21.52 -2.92
C PHE A 108 23.49 -21.18 -3.37
N SER A 109 24.42 -22.13 -3.26
CA SER A 109 25.78 -22.01 -3.78
C SER A 109 25.87 -22.27 -5.29
N ARG A 110 24.80 -22.75 -5.92
CA ARG A 110 24.75 -23.08 -7.35
C ARG A 110 24.17 -21.94 -8.18
N GLY A 111 24.85 -21.61 -9.28
CA GLY A 111 24.35 -20.67 -10.29
C GLY A 111 23.97 -19.32 -9.70
N ASP A 112 22.79 -18.83 -10.07
CA ASP A 112 22.20 -17.58 -9.59
C ASP A 112 21.11 -17.80 -8.52
N ASN A 113 21.02 -19.00 -7.91
CA ASN A 113 19.92 -19.34 -6.99
C ASN A 113 19.80 -18.41 -5.78
N PHE A 114 20.93 -17.96 -5.22
CA PHE A 114 20.94 -16.95 -4.15
C PHE A 114 20.37 -15.60 -4.62
N GLU A 115 20.75 -15.15 -5.82
CA GLU A 115 20.23 -13.91 -6.42
C GLU A 115 18.75 -14.07 -6.82
N LYS A 116 18.35 -15.24 -7.33
CA LYS A 116 16.97 -15.61 -7.64
C LYS A 116 16.09 -15.50 -6.39
N LEU A 117 16.51 -16.09 -5.26
CA LEU A 117 15.82 -15.98 -3.98
C LEU A 117 15.64 -14.52 -3.59
N PHE A 118 16.73 -13.75 -3.61
CA PHE A 118 16.72 -12.34 -3.24
C PHE A 118 15.72 -11.54 -4.09
N VAL A 119 15.76 -11.72 -5.42
CA VAL A 119 14.87 -11.02 -6.35
C VAL A 119 13.41 -11.43 -6.16
N GLN A 120 13.12 -12.71 -5.95
CA GLN A 120 11.74 -13.18 -5.83
C GLN A 120 11.09 -12.75 -4.50
N ILE A 121 11.83 -12.75 -3.40
CA ILE A 121 11.36 -12.19 -2.12
C ILE A 121 11.02 -10.70 -2.30
N LEU A 122 11.93 -9.93 -2.90
CA LEU A 122 11.69 -8.51 -3.16
C LEU A 122 10.45 -8.29 -4.05
N LYS A 123 10.21 -9.13 -5.06
CA LYS A 123 8.99 -9.03 -5.88
C LYS A 123 7.72 -9.32 -5.08
N GLY A 124 7.73 -10.30 -4.18
CA GLY A 124 6.60 -10.56 -3.30
C GLY A 124 6.33 -9.38 -2.36
N LEU A 125 7.36 -8.85 -1.71
CA LEU A 125 7.23 -7.65 -0.87
C LEU A 125 6.76 -6.43 -1.65
N LYS A 126 7.23 -6.25 -2.89
CA LYS A 126 6.75 -5.19 -3.77
C LYS A 126 5.23 -5.27 -3.95
N ALA A 127 4.68 -6.45 -4.24
CA ALA A 127 3.23 -6.63 -4.37
C ALA A 127 2.47 -6.30 -3.07
N LEU A 128 3.03 -6.62 -1.90
CA LEU A 128 2.45 -6.23 -0.61
C LEU A 128 2.50 -4.71 -0.42
N HIS A 129 3.65 -4.08 -0.71
CA HIS A 129 3.84 -2.63 -0.54
C HIS A 129 2.96 -1.82 -1.50
N GLU A 130 2.77 -2.29 -2.73
CA GLU A 130 1.82 -1.72 -3.71
C GLU A 130 0.36 -1.82 -3.21
N ALA A 131 0.04 -2.85 -2.42
CA ALA A 131 -1.24 -2.97 -1.72
C ALA A 131 -1.30 -2.19 -0.38
N ASN A 132 -0.28 -1.38 -0.06
CA ASN A 132 -0.11 -0.67 1.21
C ASN A 132 -0.10 -1.60 2.44
N VAL A 133 0.58 -2.74 2.31
CA VAL A 133 0.72 -3.74 3.37
C VAL A 133 2.19 -3.88 3.75
N ALA A 134 2.55 -3.52 4.97
CA ALA A 134 3.85 -3.88 5.55
C ALA A 134 3.80 -5.33 6.06
N TYR A 135 4.78 -6.15 5.71
CA TYR A 135 4.77 -7.59 6.02
C TYR A 135 5.20 -7.89 7.47
N MET A 136 6.29 -7.24 7.91
CA MET A 136 6.82 -7.14 9.28
C MET A 136 7.32 -8.44 9.97
N ASP A 137 7.04 -9.63 9.44
CA ASP A 137 7.50 -10.91 10.03
C ASP A 137 8.26 -11.78 9.02
N LEU A 138 9.09 -11.17 8.17
CA LEU A 138 9.89 -11.90 7.19
C LEU A 138 10.99 -12.72 7.88
N LYS A 139 10.88 -14.04 7.75
CA LYS A 139 11.75 -15.04 8.37
C LYS A 139 11.76 -16.34 7.54
N PRO A 140 12.72 -17.26 7.79
CA PRO A 140 12.84 -18.50 7.02
C PRO A 140 11.58 -19.36 6.98
N ASP A 141 10.85 -19.47 8.10
CA ASP A 141 9.61 -20.25 8.17
C ASP A 141 8.50 -19.71 7.27
N ASN A 142 8.50 -18.41 6.99
CA ASN A 142 7.45 -17.74 6.24
C ASN A 142 7.76 -17.60 4.74
N VAL A 143 8.88 -18.16 4.29
CA VAL A 143 9.26 -18.19 2.88
C VAL A 143 9.29 -19.64 2.44
N MET A 144 8.36 -20.05 1.58
CA MET A 144 8.35 -21.38 0.98
C MET A 144 8.97 -21.38 -0.40
N LEU A 145 9.64 -22.47 -0.75
CA LEU A 145 10.16 -22.75 -2.08
C LEU A 145 9.38 -23.92 -2.66
N THR A 146 8.70 -23.65 -3.77
CA THR A 146 7.92 -24.66 -4.51
C THR A 146 8.80 -25.82 -4.96
N GLN A 147 8.25 -27.04 -4.94
CA GLN A 147 9.00 -28.24 -5.34
C GLN A 147 9.48 -28.16 -6.79
N VAL A 148 8.68 -27.53 -7.67
CA VAL A 148 9.01 -27.30 -9.07
C VAL A 148 9.64 -25.92 -9.20
N ASN A 149 10.82 -25.83 -9.82
CA ASN A 149 11.59 -24.59 -10.03
C ASN A 149 12.09 -23.85 -8.78
N ASN A 150 11.70 -24.24 -7.56
CA ASN A 150 12.08 -23.54 -6.32
C ASN A 150 11.72 -22.05 -6.40
N ASP A 151 10.53 -21.74 -6.89
CA ASP A 151 9.99 -20.39 -6.87
C ASP A 151 9.43 -20.07 -5.48
N VAL A 152 9.65 -18.83 -5.05
CA VAL A 152 9.27 -18.31 -3.73
C VAL A 152 7.75 -18.13 -3.62
N LYS A 153 7.22 -18.50 -2.46
CA LYS A 153 5.90 -18.13 -1.95
C LYS A 153 6.05 -17.61 -0.52
N ILE A 154 5.74 -16.33 -0.30
CA ILE A 154 5.62 -15.74 1.04
C ILE A 154 4.27 -16.18 1.62
N ILE A 155 4.32 -16.73 2.83
CA ILE A 155 3.16 -17.25 3.56
C ILE A 155 2.94 -16.47 4.87
N ASP A 156 1.85 -16.75 5.57
CA ASP A 156 1.53 -16.21 6.90
C ASP A 156 1.52 -14.67 6.97
N LEU A 157 0.39 -14.09 6.56
CA LEU A 157 0.16 -12.63 6.63
C LEU A 157 -0.37 -12.20 8.02
N GLY A 158 -0.29 -13.06 9.05
CA GLY A 158 -0.92 -12.80 10.36
C GLY A 158 -0.37 -11.60 11.12
N PHE A 159 0.89 -11.24 10.85
CA PHE A 159 1.52 -10.03 11.41
C PHE A 159 1.54 -8.86 10.44
N CYS A 160 0.94 -9.00 9.25
CA CYS A 160 0.89 -7.90 8.31
C CYS A 160 0.12 -6.69 8.87
N PHE A 161 0.59 -5.52 8.48
CA PHE A 161 -0.02 -4.25 8.75
C PHE A 161 -0.50 -3.65 7.43
N ALA A 162 -1.76 -3.92 7.10
CA ALA A 162 -2.57 -2.87 6.51
C ALA A 162 -2.96 -1.97 7.67
N ASP A 163 -2.47 -0.74 7.69
CA ASP A 163 -3.12 0.38 8.38
C ASP A 163 -3.49 0.20 9.87
N ALA A 164 -2.71 0.87 10.70
CA ALA A 164 -2.27 0.42 12.00
C ALA A 164 -3.26 0.54 13.19
N TYR A 165 -3.93 -0.56 13.57
CA TYR A 165 -4.37 -0.75 14.95
C TYR A 165 -3.99 -2.10 15.55
N SER A 166 -2.82 -2.11 16.19
CA SER A 166 -2.57 -2.93 17.38
C SER A 166 -1.31 -2.42 18.08
N HIS A 167 -1.39 -2.18 19.39
CA HIS A 167 -0.27 -1.79 20.26
C HIS A 167 0.74 -2.93 20.54
N THR A 168 0.71 -4.00 19.75
CA THR A 168 1.62 -5.14 19.87
C THR A 168 2.05 -5.56 18.47
N ALA A 169 3.26 -5.18 18.06
CA ALA A 169 3.94 -5.89 16.99
C ALA A 169 4.46 -7.22 17.57
N GLY A 170 3.84 -8.33 17.18
CA GLY A 170 4.53 -9.60 17.24
C GLY A 170 5.56 -9.61 16.13
N CYS A 171 6.83 -9.84 16.46
CA CYS A 171 7.88 -10.01 15.48
C CYS A 171 8.82 -11.12 15.93
N SER A 172 9.46 -11.76 14.97
CA SER A 172 10.59 -12.63 15.23
C SER A 172 11.83 -11.77 15.47
N TYR A 173 12.17 -11.51 16.74
CA TYR A 173 13.21 -10.54 17.16
C TYR A 173 14.57 -10.69 16.48
N GLU A 174 14.91 -11.89 15.99
CA GLU A 174 16.14 -12.15 15.27
C GLU A 174 16.22 -11.36 13.96
N TYR A 175 15.12 -11.32 13.19
CA TYR A 175 15.03 -10.67 11.88
C TYR A 175 14.45 -9.26 11.94
N ALA A 176 13.81 -8.92 13.07
CA ALA A 176 13.17 -7.63 13.28
C ALA A 176 14.14 -6.44 13.19
N ALA A 177 13.71 -5.40 12.49
CA ALA A 177 14.42 -4.14 12.40
C ALA A 177 14.50 -3.44 13.78
N PRO A 178 15.53 -2.60 14.03
CA PRO A 178 15.68 -1.88 15.29
C PRO A 178 14.43 -1.13 15.73
N GLU A 179 13.73 -0.48 14.80
CA GLU A 179 12.52 0.30 15.09
C GLU A 179 11.35 -0.54 15.64
N LEU A 180 11.30 -1.85 15.35
CA LEU A 180 10.30 -2.76 15.92
C LEU A 180 10.63 -3.14 17.38
N LYS A 181 11.90 -3.03 17.80
CA LYS A 181 12.36 -3.42 19.14
C LYS A 181 12.19 -2.28 20.16
N ASP A 182 12.29 -1.05 19.70
CA ASP A 182 12.22 0.15 20.54
C ASP A 182 10.77 0.59 20.84
N GLY A 183 9.76 -0.16 20.37
CA GLY A 183 8.34 0.17 20.56
C GLY A 183 7.86 1.38 19.74
N ALA A 184 8.68 1.90 18.83
CA ALA A 184 8.39 3.05 17.99
C ALA A 184 7.57 2.68 16.74
N LEU A 185 6.39 2.07 16.95
CA LEU A 185 5.49 1.59 15.88
C LEU A 185 4.99 2.71 14.95
N GLU A 186 5.10 3.98 15.37
CA GLU A 186 4.79 5.17 14.57
C GLU A 186 5.75 5.40 13.37
N ARG A 187 6.81 4.57 13.22
CA ARG A 187 7.85 4.73 12.18
C ARG A 187 8.00 3.54 11.24
N VAL A 188 7.08 2.58 11.24
CA VAL A 188 7.18 1.37 10.41
C VAL A 188 6.72 1.67 8.98
N ASP A 189 7.55 1.33 7.99
CA ASP A 189 7.22 1.40 6.57
C ASP A 189 7.98 0.32 5.76
N ALA A 190 7.97 0.41 4.43
CA ALA A 190 8.67 -0.52 3.54
C ALA A 190 10.14 -0.78 3.93
N ARG A 191 10.81 0.17 4.57
CA ARG A 191 12.22 0.07 4.99
C ARG A 191 12.43 -0.87 6.16
N THR A 192 11.38 -1.15 6.92
CA THR A 192 11.36 -2.19 7.96
C THR A 192 11.42 -3.57 7.33
N ASP A 193 10.65 -3.82 6.27
CA ASP A 193 10.71 -5.08 5.52
C ASP A 193 12.03 -5.24 4.77
N ILE A 194 12.57 -4.14 4.19
CA ILE A 194 13.89 -4.15 3.53
C ILE A 194 15.00 -4.59 4.49
N TYR A 195 14.95 -4.16 5.76
CA TYR A 195 15.89 -4.64 6.78
C TYR A 195 15.76 -6.15 6.99
N ALA A 196 14.53 -6.65 7.13
CA ALA A 196 14.27 -8.08 7.31
C ALA A 196 14.76 -8.90 6.11
N VAL A 197 14.61 -8.41 4.87
CA VAL A 197 15.20 -9.03 3.68
C VAL A 197 16.72 -9.12 3.81
N GLY A 198 17.38 -8.03 4.17
CA GLY A 198 18.84 -8.03 4.36
C GLY A 198 19.30 -9.05 5.40
N ARG A 199 18.59 -9.15 6.54
CA ARG A 199 18.87 -10.15 7.57
C ARG A 199 18.62 -11.58 7.09
N LEU A 200 17.53 -11.81 6.35
CA LEU A 200 17.22 -13.11 5.77
C LEU A 200 18.30 -13.55 4.76
N MET A 201 18.78 -12.64 3.91
CA MET A 201 19.85 -12.95 2.96
C MET A 201 21.19 -13.23 3.66
N LEU A 202 21.50 -12.57 4.78
CA LEU A 202 22.65 -12.91 5.63
C LEU A 202 22.50 -14.30 6.26
N TYR A 203 21.31 -14.62 6.77
CA TYR A 203 21.02 -15.94 7.31
C TYR A 203 21.26 -17.04 6.27
N VAL A 204 20.71 -16.89 5.05
CA VAL A 204 20.91 -17.85 3.95
C VAL A 204 22.40 -17.96 3.59
N LYS A 205 23.11 -16.83 3.53
CA LYS A 205 24.56 -16.82 3.25
C LYS A 205 25.33 -17.65 4.27
N GLU A 206 25.03 -17.48 5.57
CA GLU A 206 25.70 -18.18 6.66
C GLU A 206 25.32 -19.66 6.70
N ALA A 207 24.02 -19.97 6.66
CA ALA A 207 23.50 -21.33 6.73
C ALA A 207 23.92 -22.22 5.54
N ALA A 208 23.98 -21.66 4.33
CA ALA A 208 24.40 -22.38 3.12
C ALA A 208 25.88 -22.16 2.74
N CYS A 209 26.67 -21.46 3.57
CA CYS A 209 28.07 -21.14 3.29
C CYS A 209 28.32 -20.52 1.90
N VAL A 210 27.39 -19.67 1.43
CA VAL A 210 27.40 -19.12 0.07
C VAL A 210 28.45 -18.03 -0.05
N ASN A 211 29.31 -18.11 -1.07
CA ASN A 211 30.23 -17.02 -1.40
C ASN A 211 29.50 -15.92 -2.20
N VAL A 212 28.88 -14.98 -1.48
CA VAL A 212 28.08 -13.91 -2.08
C VAL A 212 28.98 -12.90 -2.83
N PRO A 213 28.68 -12.58 -4.10
CA PRO A 213 29.42 -11.56 -4.85
C PRO A 213 29.48 -10.23 -4.08
N LYS A 214 30.66 -9.58 -4.04
CA LYS A 214 30.89 -8.28 -3.34
C LYS A 214 29.83 -7.23 -3.67
N ARG A 215 29.24 -7.29 -4.87
CA ARG A 215 28.14 -6.42 -5.26
C ARG A 215 26.87 -6.67 -4.46
N LEU A 216 26.39 -7.92 -4.42
CA LEU A 216 25.21 -8.29 -3.65
C LEU A 216 25.44 -8.09 -2.16
N GLN A 217 26.66 -8.35 -1.67
CA GLN A 217 27.03 -8.07 -0.28
C GLN A 217 26.82 -6.59 0.08
N ARG A 218 27.31 -5.65 -0.75
CA ARG A 218 27.09 -4.20 -0.52
C ARG A 218 25.61 -3.81 -0.49
N ILE A 219 24.77 -4.48 -1.27
CA ILE A 219 23.33 -4.23 -1.28
C ILE A 219 22.71 -4.72 0.03
N ILE A 220 23.06 -5.94 0.45
CA ILE A 220 22.64 -6.52 1.73
C ILE A 220 23.07 -5.61 2.89
N ASP A 221 24.33 -5.15 2.90
CA ASP A 221 24.88 -4.27 3.93
C ASP A 221 24.12 -2.94 4.03
N ARG A 222 23.62 -2.40 2.89
CA ARG A 222 22.78 -1.21 2.87
C ARG A 222 21.35 -1.49 3.37
N CYS A 223 20.79 -2.67 3.09
CA CYS A 223 19.47 -3.05 3.59
C CYS A 223 19.43 -3.12 5.12
N ILE A 224 20.51 -3.58 5.76
CA ILE A 224 20.58 -3.81 7.22
C ILE A 224 21.11 -2.61 8.02
N GLN A 225 21.16 -1.40 7.44
CA GLN A 225 21.61 -0.22 8.17
C GLN A 225 20.70 0.03 9.39
N PRO A 226 21.24 0.32 10.59
CA PRO A 226 20.42 0.52 11.78
C PRO A 226 19.47 1.71 11.61
N ASP A 227 19.99 2.83 11.09
CA ASP A 227 19.18 4.00 10.74
C ASP A 227 18.43 3.76 9.43
N MET A 228 17.10 3.85 9.53
CA MET A 228 16.17 3.67 8.43
C MET A 228 16.41 4.64 7.26
N GLN A 229 16.94 5.85 7.50
CA GLN A 229 17.24 6.82 6.44
C GLN A 229 18.44 6.41 5.57
N ASN A 230 19.29 5.53 6.07
CA ASN A 230 20.45 5.02 5.34
C ASN A 230 20.15 3.74 4.54
N ARG A 231 18.95 3.17 4.71
CA ARG A 231 18.47 2.04 3.90
C ARG A 231 18.03 2.51 2.51
N TYR A 232 17.61 1.58 1.66
CA TYR A 232 16.88 1.93 0.44
C TYR A 232 15.52 2.51 0.79
N ALA A 233 15.02 3.47 0.01
CA ALA A 233 13.75 4.12 0.32
C ALA A 233 12.55 3.19 0.10
N ASN A 234 12.65 2.29 -0.88
CA ASN A 234 11.64 1.32 -1.25
C ASN A 234 12.29 0.07 -1.88
N VAL A 235 11.46 -0.96 -2.10
CA VAL A 235 11.89 -2.26 -2.64
C VAL A 235 12.35 -2.18 -4.10
N ASP A 236 11.80 -1.25 -4.90
CA ASP A 236 12.20 -1.04 -6.30
C ASP A 236 13.67 -0.62 -6.42
N GLU A 237 14.15 0.27 -5.55
CA GLU A 237 15.56 0.65 -5.54
C GLU A 237 16.47 -0.57 -5.28
N VAL A 238 16.07 -1.47 -4.37
CA VAL A 238 16.81 -2.71 -4.09
C VAL A 238 16.81 -3.61 -5.32
N LEU A 239 15.65 -3.84 -5.94
CA LEU A 239 15.51 -4.67 -7.16
C LEU A 239 16.36 -4.14 -8.32
N MET A 240 16.40 -2.82 -8.51
CA MET A 240 17.23 -2.17 -9.51
C MET A 240 18.71 -2.45 -9.28
N ASP A 241 19.16 -2.33 -8.03
CA ASP A 241 20.56 -2.56 -7.70
C ASP A 241 20.93 -4.05 -7.71
N VAL A 242 20.02 -4.97 -7.35
CA VAL A 242 20.25 -6.43 -7.38
C VAL A 242 20.31 -6.95 -8.80
N THR A 243 19.45 -6.54 -9.73
CA THR A 243 19.38 -7.21 -11.06
C THR A 243 20.48 -6.85 -12.07
N HIS A 244 21.43 -5.95 -11.75
CA HIS A 244 22.68 -5.59 -12.46
C HIS A 244 22.70 -5.38 -13.99
N ARG A 245 21.62 -5.53 -14.75
CA ARG A 245 21.72 -5.57 -16.22
C ARG A 245 22.01 -4.22 -16.89
N ARG A 246 22.14 -3.12 -16.14
CA ARG A 246 22.25 -1.77 -16.71
C ARG A 246 23.64 -1.13 -16.67
N LYS A 247 24.52 -1.43 -15.69
CA LYS A 247 25.78 -0.68 -15.51
C LYS A 247 26.89 -1.02 -16.53
N TRP A 248 26.91 -2.24 -17.09
CA TRP A 248 27.96 -2.66 -18.06
C TRP A 248 27.61 -2.26 -19.51
N LEU A 249 26.36 -2.45 -19.94
CA LEU A 249 25.86 -1.93 -21.22
C LEU A 249 25.97 -0.40 -21.30
N MET A 250 25.68 0.30 -20.20
CA MET A 250 25.86 1.75 -20.08
C MET A 250 27.31 2.20 -20.34
N ARG A 251 28.32 1.49 -19.83
CA ARG A 251 29.74 1.81 -20.06
C ARG A 251 30.17 1.58 -21.52
N LEU A 252 29.68 0.53 -22.16
CA LEU A 252 29.94 0.25 -23.58
C LEU A 252 29.30 1.30 -24.50
N THR A 253 28.09 1.75 -24.16
CA THR A 253 27.35 2.75 -24.94
C THR A 253 27.97 4.14 -24.80
N ILE A 254 28.38 4.54 -23.60
CA ILE A 254 29.09 5.81 -23.37
C ILE A 254 30.46 5.81 -24.06
N ALA A 255 31.23 4.71 -23.99
CA ALA A 255 32.54 4.62 -24.63
C ALA A 255 32.46 4.67 -26.17
N SER A 256 31.42 4.07 -26.76
CA SER A 256 31.18 4.10 -28.22
C SER A 256 30.70 5.48 -28.69
N VAL A 257 29.86 6.18 -27.91
CA VAL A 257 29.45 7.56 -28.21
C VAL A 257 30.63 8.53 -28.12
N LEU A 258 31.49 8.40 -27.11
CA LEU A 258 32.67 9.27 -26.95
C LEU A 258 33.69 9.06 -28.08
N THR A 259 33.94 7.83 -28.50
CA THR A 259 34.85 7.53 -29.62
C THR A 259 34.31 8.02 -30.97
N LEU A 260 33.01 7.87 -31.25
CA LEU A 260 32.42 8.43 -32.47
C LEU A 260 32.37 9.97 -32.46
N SER A 261 32.13 10.59 -31.30
CA SER A 261 32.10 12.06 -31.17
C SER A 261 33.47 12.72 -31.41
N PHE A 262 34.57 12.02 -31.09
CA PHE A 262 35.93 12.49 -31.32
C PHE A 262 36.37 12.30 -32.78
N ALA A 263 35.86 11.25 -33.46
CA ALA A 263 36.22 10.92 -34.84
C ALA A 263 35.50 11.78 -35.91
N LEU A 264 34.27 12.23 -35.66
CA LEU A 264 33.51 13.01 -36.67
C LEU A 264 33.56 14.53 -36.50
N GLY A 265 34.08 15.05 -35.38
CA GLY A 265 33.95 16.47 -35.08
C GLY A 265 32.54 16.78 -34.56
N PHE A 266 32.48 17.39 -33.38
CA PHE A 266 31.27 17.59 -32.58
C PHE A 266 30.09 18.24 -33.35
N PHE A 267 30.38 19.03 -34.38
CA PHE A 267 29.38 19.79 -35.15
C PHE A 267 28.65 18.99 -36.24
N THR A 268 29.27 17.95 -36.81
CA THR A 268 28.64 17.07 -37.81
C THR A 268 27.96 15.89 -37.12
N PHE A 269 28.57 15.33 -36.07
CA PHE A 269 27.99 14.26 -35.26
C PHE A 269 26.68 14.69 -34.58
N SER A 270 26.61 15.92 -34.06
CA SER A 270 25.38 16.45 -33.43
C SER A 270 24.16 16.56 -34.35
N LYS A 271 24.35 16.43 -35.67
CA LYS A 271 23.27 16.44 -36.68
C LYS A 271 22.88 15.04 -37.19
N THR A 272 23.57 13.99 -36.74
CA THR A 272 23.27 12.60 -37.14
C THR A 272 22.14 12.00 -36.32
N ASP A 273 21.36 11.10 -36.92
CA ASP A 273 20.30 10.37 -36.23
C ASP A 273 20.85 9.53 -35.06
N THR A 274 22.11 9.11 -35.13
CA THR A 274 22.83 8.40 -34.07
C THR A 274 23.04 9.27 -32.81
N TYR A 275 23.33 10.57 -32.97
CA TYR A 275 23.41 11.51 -31.84
C TYR A 275 22.04 11.82 -31.25
N ARG A 276 21.00 11.92 -32.09
CA ARG A 276 19.61 12.04 -31.62
C ARG A 276 19.17 10.81 -30.83
N PHE A 277 19.54 9.60 -31.29
CA PHE A 277 19.31 8.34 -30.58
C PHE A 277 20.07 8.27 -29.25
N ALA A 278 21.32 8.74 -29.22
CA ALA A 278 22.12 8.82 -27.99
C ALA A 278 21.57 9.86 -26.99
N GLN A 279 21.00 10.97 -27.45
CA GLN A 279 20.26 11.91 -26.59
C GLN A 279 18.95 11.32 -26.08
N LEU A 280 18.27 10.50 -26.88
CA LEU A 280 17.08 9.75 -26.43
C LEU A 280 17.49 8.76 -25.32
N GLU A 281 18.52 7.95 -25.52
CA GLU A 281 19.08 7.01 -24.53
C GLU A 281 19.61 7.70 -23.24
N LEU A 282 20.23 8.87 -23.35
CA LEU A 282 20.64 9.67 -22.17
C LEU A 282 19.43 10.27 -21.43
N LYS A 283 18.33 10.58 -22.13
CA LYS A 283 17.06 11.02 -21.53
C LYS A 283 16.32 9.87 -20.82
N TRP A 284 16.51 8.62 -21.24
CA TRP A 284 16.05 7.43 -20.50
C TRP A 284 16.69 7.29 -19.10
N TRP A 285 17.83 7.94 -18.84
CA TRP A 285 18.59 7.80 -17.57
C TRP A 285 18.37 8.92 -16.54
N PHE A 286 17.78 10.05 -16.93
CA PHE A 286 17.42 11.13 -16.03
C PHE A 286 15.90 11.31 -15.99
N ARG A 287 15.23 10.47 -15.17
CA ARG A 287 13.82 10.63 -14.71
C ARG A 287 12.94 11.49 -15.65
N GLN A 288 12.74 11.01 -16.86
CA GLN A 288 11.58 11.39 -17.66
C GLN A 288 10.84 10.08 -17.90
N PRO A 289 9.57 9.97 -17.50
CA PRO A 289 8.80 8.78 -17.82
C PRO A 289 8.85 8.57 -19.33
N ALA A 290 9.07 7.33 -19.76
CA ALA A 290 8.99 6.98 -21.17
C ALA A 290 7.61 7.47 -21.68
N TYR A 291 7.64 8.38 -22.65
CA TYR A 291 6.48 9.00 -23.26
C TYR A 291 6.49 8.72 -24.76
N ASP A 292 5.32 8.55 -25.33
CA ASP A 292 5.12 8.30 -26.76
C ASP A 292 4.78 9.61 -27.48
N ILE A 293 4.12 10.54 -26.78
CA ILE A 293 3.65 11.82 -27.33
C ILE A 293 4.14 12.96 -26.44
N SER A 294 4.65 14.03 -27.05
CA SER A 294 4.80 15.32 -26.40
C SER A 294 3.85 16.30 -27.06
N TYR A 295 2.98 16.92 -26.28
CA TYR A 295 1.97 17.87 -26.74
C TYR A 295 1.81 18.98 -25.71
N ASP A 296 1.97 20.22 -26.16
CA ASP A 296 1.87 21.43 -25.32
C ASP A 296 2.68 21.36 -24.02
N GLU A 297 3.97 21.01 -24.15
CA GLU A 297 4.92 20.86 -23.04
C GLU A 297 4.62 19.76 -22.02
N ILE A 298 3.54 19.00 -22.22
CA ILE A 298 3.17 17.80 -21.45
C ILE A 298 3.58 16.55 -22.24
N TYR A 299 3.95 15.50 -21.49
CA TYR A 299 4.31 14.20 -21.99
C TYR A 299 3.21 13.19 -21.70
N TYR A 300 2.93 12.33 -22.69
CA TYR A 300 1.89 11.30 -22.62
C TYR A 300 2.41 9.95 -23.07
N ARG A 301 1.90 8.88 -22.45
CA ARG A 301 2.13 7.48 -22.85
C ARG A 301 0.85 6.90 -23.45
N ILE A 302 0.96 6.23 -24.59
CA ILE A 302 -0.15 5.51 -25.22
C ILE A 302 -0.37 4.22 -24.44
N LEU A 303 -1.61 3.99 -23.98
CA LEU A 303 -1.97 2.78 -23.22
C LEU A 303 -2.37 1.61 -24.13
N SER A 304 -2.94 1.92 -25.28
CA SER A 304 -3.29 0.94 -26.31
C SER A 304 -3.42 1.63 -27.66
N GLU A 305 -2.77 1.06 -28.68
CA GLU A 305 -2.77 1.58 -30.06
C GLU A 305 -4.12 1.43 -30.76
N ASP A 306 -4.95 0.50 -30.28
CA ASP A 306 -6.28 0.18 -30.80
C ASP A 306 -7.39 1.03 -30.16
N SER A 307 -7.20 1.52 -28.93
CA SER A 307 -8.24 2.23 -28.16
C SER A 307 -8.16 3.76 -28.22
N LEU A 308 -7.13 4.34 -28.84
CA LEU A 308 -6.91 5.79 -28.90
C LEU A 308 -6.91 6.44 -27.50
N THR A 309 -6.25 5.82 -26.53
CA THR A 309 -6.16 6.34 -25.15
C THR A 309 -4.72 6.57 -24.71
N CYS A 310 -4.49 7.65 -23.98
CA CYS A 310 -3.19 7.98 -23.40
C CYS A 310 -3.31 8.35 -21.92
N MET A 311 -2.16 8.33 -21.24
CA MET A 311 -1.99 8.75 -19.86
C MET A 311 -0.97 9.88 -19.79
N ALA A 312 -1.28 10.95 -19.06
CA ALA A 312 -0.35 12.03 -18.78
C ALA A 312 0.73 11.53 -17.81
N VAL A 313 2.01 11.70 -18.15
CA VAL A 313 3.12 11.17 -17.35
C VAL A 313 4.05 12.28 -16.80
N GLY A 314 3.86 13.53 -17.20
CA GLY A 314 4.66 14.67 -16.73
C GLY A 314 4.79 15.77 -17.78
N GLY A 315 5.79 16.65 -17.67
CA GLY A 315 6.00 17.75 -18.61
C GLY A 315 7.14 18.68 -18.16
N ARG A 316 7.15 19.91 -18.67
CA ARG A 316 7.94 21.02 -18.09
C ARG A 316 7.16 21.68 -16.96
N GLU A 317 7.86 22.21 -15.96
CA GLU A 317 7.21 22.99 -14.90
C GLU A 317 6.49 24.21 -15.49
N LEU A 318 5.16 24.15 -15.48
CA LEU A 318 4.26 25.21 -15.91
C LEU A 318 3.69 25.90 -14.68
N ARG A 319 3.42 27.20 -14.79
CA ARG A 319 2.68 27.91 -13.74
C ARG A 319 1.22 27.43 -13.66
N ASP A 320 0.61 27.27 -14.83
CA ASP A 320 -0.76 26.81 -15.02
C ASP A 320 -0.70 25.49 -15.81
N LEU A 321 -1.01 24.38 -15.15
CA LEU A 321 -0.93 23.05 -15.73
C LEU A 321 -2.26 22.68 -16.36
N TYR A 322 -2.28 22.60 -17.70
CA TYR A 322 -3.47 22.21 -18.46
C TYR A 322 -3.29 20.83 -19.08
N ILE A 323 -3.83 19.79 -18.44
CA ILE A 323 -3.80 18.43 -19.00
C ILE A 323 -4.86 18.37 -20.11
N HIS A 324 -4.45 17.96 -21.30
CA HIS A 324 -5.33 17.96 -22.47
C HIS A 324 -6.24 16.74 -22.48
N GLU A 325 -7.54 16.94 -22.69
CA GLU A 325 -8.51 15.85 -22.88
C GLU A 325 -8.17 15.04 -24.14
N GLU A 326 -7.84 15.74 -25.22
CA GLU A 326 -7.54 15.17 -26.52
C GLU A 326 -6.13 15.55 -26.99
N VAL A 327 -5.34 14.55 -27.35
CA VAL A 327 -3.94 14.69 -27.74
C VAL A 327 -3.74 14.17 -29.17
N PRO A 328 -3.53 15.04 -30.18
CA PRO A 328 -3.31 14.62 -31.56
C PRO A 328 -1.88 14.11 -31.77
N HIS A 329 -1.73 12.95 -32.41
CA HIS A 329 -0.43 12.38 -32.77
C HIS A 329 -0.53 11.48 -34.02
N ASN A 330 0.33 11.73 -35.02
CA ASN A 330 0.42 10.96 -36.28
C ASN A 330 -0.92 10.71 -37.00
N GLY A 331 -1.79 11.72 -37.06
CA GLY A 331 -3.09 11.64 -37.74
C GLY A 331 -4.19 10.90 -36.95
N LYS A 332 -3.91 10.51 -35.70
CA LYS A 332 -4.88 10.00 -34.73
C LYS A 332 -5.05 11.02 -33.58
N THR A 333 -6.19 10.99 -32.91
CA THR A 333 -6.44 11.76 -31.68
C THR A 333 -6.61 10.77 -30.53
N TYR A 334 -5.83 10.95 -29.46
CA TYR A 334 -5.86 10.13 -28.26
C TYR A 334 -6.61 10.85 -27.14
N LYS A 335 -7.39 10.12 -26.35
CA LYS A 335 -8.08 10.66 -25.17
C LYS A 335 -7.27 10.39 -23.90
N THR A 336 -7.10 11.41 -23.06
CA THR A 336 -6.41 11.26 -21.77
C THR A 336 -7.36 10.64 -20.75
N VAL A 337 -7.05 9.41 -20.33
CA VAL A 337 -7.91 8.63 -19.42
C VAL A 337 -7.31 8.45 -18.03
N ALA A 338 -6.04 8.78 -17.85
CA ALA A 338 -5.35 8.65 -16.57
C ALA A 338 -4.20 9.65 -16.43
N ILE A 339 -3.74 9.83 -15.20
CA ILE A 339 -2.51 10.55 -14.83
C ILE A 339 -1.60 9.56 -14.09
N ASP A 340 -0.35 9.42 -14.54
CA ASP A 340 0.61 8.45 -13.99
C ASP A 340 1.03 8.81 -12.57
N SER A 341 1.52 7.81 -11.84
CA SER A 341 2.06 8.01 -10.50
C SER A 341 3.27 8.94 -10.55
N GLU A 342 3.39 9.83 -9.56
CA GLU A 342 4.44 10.85 -9.44
C GLU A 342 4.58 11.83 -10.63
N ALA A 343 3.64 11.87 -11.58
CA ALA A 343 3.76 12.62 -12.84
C ALA A 343 4.15 14.11 -12.65
N TYR A 344 3.58 14.75 -11.64
CA TYR A 344 3.78 16.18 -11.31
C TYR A 344 4.25 16.38 -9.86
N ALA A 345 4.81 15.34 -9.23
CA ALA A 345 5.25 15.43 -7.84
C ALA A 345 6.32 16.51 -7.64
N GLY A 346 6.10 17.40 -6.69
CA GLY A 346 7.00 18.49 -6.31
C GLY A 346 6.94 19.70 -7.23
N TRP A 347 6.04 19.73 -8.21
CA TRP A 347 5.95 20.85 -9.15
C TRP A 347 5.44 22.13 -8.50
N THR A 348 6.04 23.25 -8.89
CA THR A 348 5.60 24.61 -8.55
C THR A 348 4.50 25.10 -9.52
N VAL A 349 3.31 24.51 -9.40
CA VAL A 349 2.08 24.87 -10.13
C VAL A 349 1.12 25.65 -9.23
N GLN A 350 0.44 26.67 -9.78
CA GLN A 350 -0.59 27.46 -9.09
C GLN A 350 -2.01 27.04 -9.43
N SER A 351 -2.21 26.55 -10.66
CA SER A 351 -3.48 26.01 -11.12
C SER A 351 -3.26 24.70 -11.85
N VAL A 352 -4.20 23.76 -11.68
CA VAL A 352 -4.20 22.46 -12.33
C VAL A 352 -5.59 22.25 -12.93
N TYR A 353 -5.64 22.01 -14.23
CA TYR A 353 -6.84 21.58 -14.93
C TYR A 353 -6.74 20.09 -15.25
N ILE A 354 -7.65 19.31 -14.68
CA ILE A 354 -7.83 17.89 -14.97
C ILE A 354 -9.03 17.79 -15.93
N PRO A 355 -8.86 17.27 -17.15
CA PRO A 355 -9.93 17.23 -18.13
C PRO A 355 -10.96 16.15 -17.78
N ASP A 356 -12.19 16.36 -18.27
CA ASP A 356 -13.22 15.33 -18.27
C ASP A 356 -12.72 14.10 -19.07
N GLY A 357 -13.08 12.90 -18.61
CA GLY A 357 -12.63 11.64 -19.20
C GLY A 357 -11.46 10.99 -18.47
N VAL A 358 -10.71 11.72 -17.65
CA VAL A 358 -9.74 11.14 -16.71
C VAL A 358 -10.49 10.30 -15.69
N ARG A 359 -10.18 9.00 -15.65
CA ARG A 359 -10.76 8.00 -14.73
C ARG A 359 -9.89 7.78 -13.49
N GLU A 360 -8.59 7.96 -13.64
CA GLU A 360 -7.62 7.58 -12.62
C GLU A 360 -6.52 8.63 -12.46
N ILE A 361 -6.21 8.96 -11.21
CA ILE A 361 -5.06 9.77 -10.84
C ILE A 361 -4.12 8.91 -9.99
N GLY A 362 -2.91 8.69 -10.47
CA GLY A 362 -1.91 7.81 -9.87
C GLY A 362 -1.40 8.24 -8.49
N ASP A 363 -0.66 7.36 -7.85
CA ASP A 363 -0.11 7.60 -6.52
C ASP A 363 0.90 8.75 -6.58
N MET A 364 0.84 9.65 -5.60
CA MET A 364 1.72 10.83 -5.51
C MET A 364 1.72 11.73 -6.74
N ALA A 365 0.75 11.63 -7.67
CA ALA A 365 0.76 12.36 -8.94
C ALA A 365 0.95 13.88 -8.79
N PHE A 366 0.39 14.49 -7.74
CA PHE A 366 0.52 15.91 -7.40
C PHE A 366 1.10 16.14 -6.00
N ASN A 367 1.85 15.15 -5.46
CA ASN A 367 2.44 15.25 -4.13
C ASN A 367 3.33 16.49 -4.03
N ARG A 368 3.23 17.26 -2.94
CA ARG A 368 4.05 18.46 -2.69
C ARG A 368 3.92 19.56 -3.76
N CYS A 369 2.82 19.62 -4.50
CA CYS A 369 2.45 20.80 -5.30
C CYS A 369 2.00 21.94 -4.37
N HIS A 370 2.95 22.57 -3.68
CA HIS A 370 2.68 23.45 -2.54
C HIS A 370 1.91 24.73 -2.88
N GLU A 371 1.90 25.18 -4.14
CA GLU A 371 1.36 26.47 -4.57
C GLU A 371 -0.06 26.42 -5.17
N VAL A 372 -0.62 25.23 -5.38
CA VAL A 372 -1.97 25.10 -5.95
C VAL A 372 -3.00 25.69 -5.01
N LEU A 373 -3.79 26.65 -5.49
CA LEU A 373 -4.76 27.39 -4.68
C LEU A 373 -6.15 26.74 -4.66
N SER A 374 -6.55 26.16 -5.79
CA SER A 374 -7.81 25.46 -5.95
C SER A 374 -7.61 24.25 -6.84
N LEU A 375 -8.35 23.19 -6.55
CA LEU A 375 -8.35 21.97 -7.33
C LEU A 375 -9.80 21.52 -7.53
N ASP A 376 -10.14 21.25 -8.78
CA ASP A 376 -11.43 20.70 -9.19
C ASP A 376 -11.17 19.30 -9.77
N ILE A 377 -11.76 18.28 -9.13
CA ILE A 377 -11.67 16.88 -9.58
C ILE A 377 -12.96 16.55 -10.37
N PRO A 378 -12.87 16.23 -11.67
CA PRO A 378 -14.03 16.06 -12.54
C PRO A 378 -14.81 14.76 -12.26
N GLU A 379 -16.08 14.72 -12.70
CA GLU A 379 -17.03 13.60 -12.48
C GLU A 379 -16.57 12.25 -13.00
N SER A 380 -15.72 12.26 -14.02
CA SER A 380 -15.16 11.05 -14.60
C SER A 380 -14.17 10.33 -13.68
N VAL A 381 -13.60 11.01 -12.67
CA VAL A 381 -12.58 10.40 -11.81
C VAL A 381 -13.23 9.37 -10.89
N GLU A 382 -12.75 8.12 -11.02
CA GLU A 382 -13.20 6.96 -10.24
C GLU A 382 -12.18 6.58 -9.17
N ARG A 383 -10.89 6.87 -9.40
CA ARG A 383 -9.78 6.52 -8.50
C ARG A 383 -8.81 7.68 -8.27
N ILE A 384 -8.56 7.99 -6.99
CA ILE A 384 -7.49 8.89 -6.53
C ILE A 384 -6.44 8.04 -5.82
N GLY A 385 -5.18 8.17 -6.21
CA GLY A 385 -4.05 7.42 -5.64
C GLY A 385 -3.65 7.84 -4.23
N ILE A 386 -2.79 7.03 -3.60
CA ILE A 386 -2.19 7.28 -2.29
C ILE A 386 -1.31 8.54 -2.35
N LYS A 387 -1.42 9.41 -1.34
CA LYS A 387 -0.64 10.67 -1.25
C LYS A 387 -0.76 11.58 -2.48
N CYS A 388 -1.78 11.39 -3.32
CA CYS A 388 -1.92 12.06 -4.60
C CYS A 388 -1.83 13.59 -4.47
N PHE A 389 -2.47 14.17 -3.46
CA PHE A 389 -2.52 15.61 -3.18
C PHE A 389 -1.92 15.94 -1.79
N ASP A 390 -1.00 15.10 -1.30
CA ASP A 390 -0.35 15.31 0.00
C ASP A 390 0.58 16.54 -0.02
N ASP A 391 0.59 17.26 1.10
CA ASP A 391 1.36 18.47 1.36
C ASP A 391 1.02 19.66 0.42
N MET A 392 -0.20 19.77 -0.09
CA MET A 392 -0.67 20.94 -0.87
C MET A 392 -1.07 22.12 0.04
N LYS A 393 -0.05 22.75 0.65
CA LYS A 393 -0.20 23.76 1.71
C LYS A 393 -1.03 24.98 1.34
N ALA A 394 -1.01 25.42 0.09
CA ALA A 394 -1.73 26.61 -0.36
C ALA A 394 -3.19 26.34 -0.78
N MET A 395 -3.62 25.06 -0.84
CA MET A 395 -4.96 24.70 -1.33
C MET A 395 -6.03 25.25 -0.41
N ARG A 396 -6.88 26.15 -0.91
CA ARG A 396 -7.98 26.81 -0.16
C ARG A 396 -9.35 26.23 -0.50
N SER A 397 -9.50 25.78 -1.73
CA SER A 397 -10.74 25.22 -2.27
C SER A 397 -10.45 23.89 -2.93
N LEU A 398 -11.23 22.89 -2.55
CA LEU A 398 -11.24 21.59 -3.18
C LEU A 398 -12.70 21.31 -3.54
N SER A 399 -12.96 21.13 -4.82
CA SER A 399 -14.21 20.57 -5.28
C SER A 399 -13.92 19.20 -5.90
N PHE A 400 -14.76 18.23 -5.56
CA PHE A 400 -14.81 16.98 -6.27
C PHE A 400 -16.28 16.69 -6.51
N SER A 401 -16.56 16.28 -7.73
CA SER A 401 -17.84 15.78 -8.19
C SER A 401 -17.46 14.48 -8.85
N GLY A 402 -18.09 13.35 -8.50
CA GLY A 402 -17.76 12.10 -9.19
C GLY A 402 -18.18 10.83 -8.48
N ASN A 403 -17.97 9.72 -9.19
CA ASN A 403 -18.29 8.36 -8.79
C ASN A 403 -17.21 7.75 -7.87
N ILE A 404 -16.49 8.59 -7.11
CA ILE A 404 -15.39 8.16 -6.25
C ILE A 404 -15.96 7.33 -5.11
N LYS A 405 -15.54 6.07 -5.01
CA LYS A 405 -15.96 5.18 -3.92
C LYS A 405 -15.09 5.31 -2.66
N LYS A 406 -13.81 5.64 -2.84
CA LYS A 406 -12.84 5.72 -1.75
C LYS A 406 -11.90 6.90 -1.94
N ILE A 407 -11.70 7.67 -0.87
CA ILE A 407 -10.57 8.61 -0.79
C ILE A 407 -9.39 7.85 -0.20
N SER A 408 -8.32 7.72 -0.98
CA SER A 408 -7.16 6.88 -0.64
C SER A 408 -6.30 7.43 0.49
N HIS A 409 -5.36 6.60 0.96
CA HIS A 409 -4.55 6.91 2.14
C HIS A 409 -3.69 8.13 1.88
N ASN A 410 -3.65 9.01 2.88
CA ASN A 410 -2.95 10.27 2.86
C ASN A 410 -3.29 11.17 1.64
N ALA A 411 -4.40 10.95 0.94
CA ALA A 411 -4.67 11.61 -0.34
C ALA A 411 -4.59 13.14 -0.24
N PHE A 412 -5.04 13.73 0.87
CA PHE A 412 -5.02 15.16 1.15
C PHE A 412 -4.34 15.49 2.51
N THR A 413 -3.39 14.65 2.96
CA THR A 413 -2.63 14.94 4.19
C THR A 413 -1.91 16.29 4.06
N SER A 414 -1.82 17.04 5.16
CA SER A 414 -1.12 18.33 5.23
C SER A 414 -1.61 19.41 4.24
N CYS A 415 -2.86 19.33 3.78
CA CYS A 415 -3.54 20.41 3.04
C CYS A 415 -3.92 21.58 3.98
N ARG A 416 -2.90 22.26 4.53
CA ARG A 416 -3.02 23.23 5.62
C ARG A 416 -3.82 24.49 5.27
N GLY A 417 -4.05 24.78 3.99
CA GLY A 417 -4.85 25.91 3.53
C GLY A 417 -6.36 25.64 3.47
N LEU A 418 -6.78 24.37 3.53
CA LEU A 418 -8.14 23.95 3.25
C LEU A 418 -9.04 24.32 4.43
N LYS A 419 -10.06 25.15 4.21
CA LYS A 419 -10.95 25.65 5.27
C LYS A 419 -12.28 24.93 5.36
N ARG A 420 -12.81 24.52 4.21
CA ARG A 420 -14.11 23.85 4.08
C ARG A 420 -13.96 22.69 3.13
N LEU A 421 -14.67 21.62 3.43
CA LEU A 421 -14.64 20.39 2.67
C LEU A 421 -16.05 19.80 2.60
N THR A 422 -16.48 19.36 1.43
CA THR A 422 -17.76 18.68 1.26
C THR A 422 -17.47 17.42 0.48
N ILE A 423 -17.42 16.27 1.16
CA ILE A 423 -17.20 14.92 0.59
C ILE A 423 -18.44 14.53 -0.23
N PRO A 424 -18.32 14.00 -1.47
CA PRO A 424 -19.44 13.91 -2.38
C PRO A 424 -20.25 12.64 -2.07
N GLU A 425 -21.53 12.65 -2.43
CA GLU A 425 -22.34 11.43 -2.38
C GLU A 425 -21.73 10.34 -3.26
N GLY A 426 -21.76 9.10 -2.77
CA GLY A 426 -21.13 7.95 -3.43
C GLY A 426 -19.81 7.50 -2.78
N VAL A 427 -19.14 8.36 -2.02
CA VAL A 427 -17.96 7.95 -1.23
C VAL A 427 -18.41 7.07 -0.07
N GLU A 428 -17.82 5.88 0.01
CA GLU A 428 -18.10 4.84 1.01
C GLU A 428 -16.98 4.78 2.06
N VAL A 429 -15.74 5.10 1.68
CA VAL A 429 -14.56 4.94 2.55
C VAL A 429 -13.66 6.19 2.54
N LEU A 430 -13.37 6.72 3.73
CA LEU A 430 -12.26 7.63 3.98
C LEU A 430 -11.04 6.84 4.45
N GLY A 431 -9.99 6.82 3.63
CA GLY A 431 -8.74 6.09 3.87
C GLY A 431 -7.87 6.69 4.98
N LEU A 432 -6.82 5.97 5.39
CA LEU A 432 -5.96 6.43 6.48
C LEU A 432 -5.41 7.82 6.30
N ASP A 433 -5.46 8.60 7.38
CA ASP A 433 -4.85 9.91 7.49
C ASP A 433 -5.19 10.85 6.32
N CYS A 434 -6.28 10.56 5.56
CA CYS A 434 -6.50 11.16 4.26
C CYS A 434 -6.72 12.68 4.33
N PHE A 435 -7.14 13.20 5.49
CA PHE A 435 -7.20 14.64 5.80
C PHE A 435 -6.38 15.02 7.05
N ALA A 436 -5.44 14.18 7.47
CA ALA A 436 -4.59 14.49 8.63
C ALA A 436 -3.79 15.78 8.39
N HIS A 437 -3.55 16.54 9.46
CA HIS A 437 -2.87 17.84 9.45
C HIS A 437 -3.50 18.91 8.54
N CYS A 438 -4.78 18.79 8.18
CA CYS A 438 -5.55 19.88 7.57
C CYS A 438 -5.90 20.94 8.63
N SER A 439 -4.88 21.62 9.17
CA SER A 439 -5.00 22.45 10.37
C SER A 439 -5.94 23.65 10.24
N SER A 440 -6.23 24.10 9.02
CA SER A 440 -7.20 25.19 8.76
C SER A 440 -8.64 24.70 8.54
N LEU A 441 -8.89 23.39 8.50
CA LEU A 441 -10.21 22.85 8.21
C LEU A 441 -11.15 23.18 9.36
N GLU A 442 -12.17 24.00 9.11
CA GLU A 442 -13.12 24.48 10.12
C GLU A 442 -14.43 23.69 10.06
N ARG A 443 -14.89 23.35 8.86
CA ARG A 443 -16.18 22.68 8.60
C ARG A 443 -16.02 21.62 7.53
N LEU A 444 -16.65 20.46 7.75
CA LEU A 444 -16.71 19.39 6.77
C LEU A 444 -18.13 18.82 6.68
N SER A 445 -18.50 18.35 5.49
CA SER A 445 -19.74 17.62 5.23
C SER A 445 -19.39 16.23 4.71
N LEU A 446 -19.92 15.19 5.38
CA LEU A 446 -19.76 13.79 5.03
C LEU A 446 -21.03 13.28 4.32
N PRO A 447 -20.90 12.40 3.31
CA PRO A 447 -22.04 11.95 2.52
C PRO A 447 -22.83 10.86 3.23
N SER A 448 -24.10 10.74 2.88
CA SER A 448 -25.00 9.71 3.40
C SER A 448 -24.60 8.28 3.03
N THR A 449 -23.73 8.11 2.04
CA THR A 449 -23.19 6.81 1.60
C THR A 449 -21.99 6.34 2.42
N LEU A 450 -21.43 7.17 3.29
CA LEU A 450 -20.18 6.86 3.99
C LEU A 450 -20.36 5.70 4.98
N SER A 451 -19.60 4.63 4.83
CA SER A 451 -19.64 3.46 5.74
C SER A 451 -18.44 3.38 6.67
N THR A 452 -17.29 3.94 6.27
CA THR A 452 -16.01 3.76 6.98
C THR A 452 -15.21 5.05 7.07
N ILE A 453 -14.85 5.44 8.30
CA ILE A 453 -13.88 6.48 8.63
C ILE A 453 -12.64 5.79 9.21
N SER A 454 -11.55 5.71 8.46
CA SER A 454 -10.37 4.95 8.88
C SER A 454 -9.53 5.69 9.95
N ARG A 455 -8.45 5.05 10.41
CA ARG A 455 -7.45 5.64 11.34
C ARG A 455 -7.06 7.06 10.96
N GLY A 456 -7.08 7.95 11.96
CA GLY A 456 -6.43 9.26 11.88
C GLY A 456 -6.91 10.20 10.76
N VAL A 457 -8.09 9.94 10.16
CA VAL A 457 -8.61 10.71 9.02
C VAL A 457 -8.57 12.23 9.28
N PHE A 458 -8.91 12.69 10.49
CA PHE A 458 -8.85 14.11 10.88
C PHE A 458 -7.79 14.38 11.95
N TRP A 459 -6.76 13.54 12.06
CA TRP A 459 -5.68 13.71 13.02
C TRP A 459 -5.03 15.10 12.88
N CYS A 460 -4.91 15.85 13.98
CA CYS A 460 -4.33 17.19 13.99
C CYS A 460 -5.05 18.22 13.08
N CYS A 461 -6.36 18.08 12.89
CA CYS A 461 -7.22 19.13 12.32
C CYS A 461 -7.57 20.17 13.40
N THR A 462 -6.60 21.00 13.79
CA THR A 462 -6.67 21.86 14.98
C THR A 462 -7.82 22.88 14.99
N ASN A 463 -8.31 23.33 13.82
CA ASN A 463 -9.41 24.30 13.69
C ASN A 463 -10.79 23.67 13.48
N LEU A 464 -10.89 22.34 13.42
CA LEU A 464 -12.15 21.65 13.19
C LEU A 464 -13.06 21.84 14.41
N ARG A 465 -14.24 22.42 14.20
CA ARG A 465 -15.13 22.82 15.31
C ARG A 465 -16.23 21.81 15.60
N GLU A 466 -16.81 21.28 14.54
CA GLU A 466 -17.93 20.35 14.61
C GLU A 466 -17.84 19.32 13.48
N VAL A 467 -18.40 18.14 13.72
CA VAL A 467 -18.47 17.06 12.73
C VAL A 467 -19.83 16.37 12.82
N THR A 468 -20.46 16.18 11.67
CA THR A 468 -21.65 15.33 11.54
C THR A 468 -21.25 13.98 10.95
N ILE A 469 -21.45 12.91 11.71
CA ILE A 469 -21.22 11.53 11.33
C ILE A 469 -22.58 10.94 10.86
N PRO A 470 -22.69 10.57 9.57
CA PRO A 470 -23.92 9.98 9.03
C PRO A 470 -24.29 8.64 9.68
N ALA A 471 -25.59 8.32 9.69
CA ALA A 471 -26.10 7.08 10.28
C ALA A 471 -25.57 5.80 9.60
N SER A 472 -25.11 5.92 8.35
CA SER A 472 -24.53 4.83 7.55
C SER A 472 -23.15 4.39 8.01
N VAL A 473 -22.46 5.18 8.84
CA VAL A 473 -21.09 4.90 9.27
C VAL A 473 -21.10 3.74 10.27
N ASN A 474 -20.49 2.63 9.86
CA ASN A 474 -20.39 1.40 10.66
C ASN A 474 -19.04 1.27 11.37
N THR A 475 -17.99 1.89 10.83
CA THR A 475 -16.62 1.74 11.32
C THR A 475 -15.95 3.09 11.45
N ILE A 476 -15.39 3.36 12.64
CA ILE A 476 -14.59 4.53 12.96
C ILE A 476 -13.27 4.03 13.57
N GLY A 477 -12.15 4.32 12.90
CA GLY A 477 -10.82 3.95 13.35
C GLY A 477 -10.39 4.76 14.59
N GLU A 478 -9.34 4.35 15.28
CA GLU A 478 -8.81 5.17 16.39
C GLU A 478 -8.26 6.52 15.88
N TYR A 479 -7.94 7.40 16.81
CA TYR A 479 -7.25 8.69 16.61
C TYR A 479 -7.89 9.65 15.60
N VAL A 480 -9.11 9.37 15.13
CA VAL A 480 -9.79 10.14 14.09
C VAL A 480 -9.84 11.62 14.46
N PHE A 481 -10.08 11.96 15.72
CA PHE A 481 -10.16 13.35 16.21
C PHE A 481 -9.05 13.70 17.21
N PHE A 482 -7.92 12.97 17.21
CA PHE A 482 -6.79 13.33 18.07
C PHE A 482 -6.18 14.67 17.65
N TYR A 483 -5.91 15.54 18.63
CA TYR A 483 -5.37 16.89 18.43
C TYR A 483 -6.27 17.79 17.55
N CYS A 484 -7.59 17.54 17.56
CA CYS A 484 -8.60 18.48 17.06
C CYS A 484 -8.94 19.49 18.17
N ASP A 485 -8.05 20.44 18.42
CA ASP A 485 -8.10 21.32 19.58
C ASP A 485 -9.38 22.16 19.67
N SER A 486 -9.90 22.60 18.51
CA SER A 486 -11.14 23.40 18.43
C SER A 486 -12.43 22.59 18.43
N LEU A 487 -12.37 21.26 18.42
CA LEU A 487 -13.56 20.41 18.31
C LEU A 487 -14.37 20.47 19.61
N THR A 488 -15.62 20.90 19.52
CA THR A 488 -16.54 21.02 20.66
C THR A 488 -17.72 20.09 20.53
N ASP A 489 -18.22 19.87 19.32
CA ASP A 489 -19.49 19.15 19.10
C ASP A 489 -19.32 18.06 18.04
N VAL A 490 -19.86 16.88 18.31
CA VAL A 490 -19.92 15.75 17.37
C VAL A 490 -21.36 15.28 17.29
N TYR A 491 -21.93 15.28 16.09
CA TYR A 491 -23.29 14.84 15.83
C TYR A 491 -23.26 13.46 15.19
N ASN A 492 -23.61 12.41 15.94
CA ASN A 492 -23.60 11.04 15.45
C ASN A 492 -25.03 10.55 15.23
N HIS A 493 -25.43 10.35 13.97
CA HIS A 493 -26.80 9.97 13.62
C HIS A 493 -27.10 8.46 13.71
N ALA A 494 -26.15 7.63 14.18
CA ALA A 494 -26.38 6.20 14.29
C ALA A 494 -27.35 5.85 15.44
N GLN A 495 -28.35 5.03 15.13
CA GLN A 495 -29.35 4.53 16.09
C GLN A 495 -28.77 3.54 17.10
N VAL A 496 -27.74 2.81 16.69
CA VAL A 496 -26.99 1.89 17.54
C VAL A 496 -25.56 2.42 17.64
N PRO A 497 -25.02 2.63 18.86
CA PRO A 497 -23.65 3.11 19.02
C PRO A 497 -22.65 2.18 18.33
N GLN A 498 -21.77 2.76 17.51
CA GLN A 498 -20.67 1.99 16.93
C GLN A 498 -19.68 1.58 18.02
N VAL A 499 -19.09 0.38 17.92
CA VAL A 499 -17.97 -0.01 18.78
C VAL A 499 -16.74 0.76 18.32
N VAL A 500 -16.44 1.85 19.01
CA VAL A 500 -15.31 2.72 18.66
C VAL A 500 -14.11 2.53 19.58
N PRO A 501 -12.90 2.56 19.04
CA PRO A 501 -11.69 2.65 19.83
C PRO A 501 -11.43 4.08 20.32
N PRO A 502 -10.26 4.42 20.91
CA PRO A 502 -9.98 5.80 21.35
C PRO A 502 -9.93 6.79 20.18
N ILE A 503 -11.00 7.58 20.02
CA ILE A 503 -11.12 8.59 18.94
C ILE A 503 -10.84 10.02 19.39
N PHE A 504 -10.88 10.30 20.70
CA PHE A 504 -10.60 11.61 21.29
C PHE A 504 -9.42 11.53 22.26
N ASN A 505 -8.58 12.57 22.28
CA ASN A 505 -7.51 12.75 23.27
C ASN A 505 -7.72 13.99 24.16
N LYS A 506 -8.92 14.57 24.12
CA LYS A 506 -9.35 15.71 24.95
C LYS A 506 -10.73 15.43 25.55
N THR A 507 -11.04 16.14 26.62
CA THR A 507 -12.37 16.16 27.26
C THR A 507 -13.16 17.40 26.82
N GLY A 508 -14.42 17.51 27.27
CA GLY A 508 -15.26 18.68 27.01
C GLY A 508 -15.92 18.70 25.62
N ILE A 509 -15.98 17.55 24.96
CA ILE A 509 -16.73 17.36 23.72
C ILE A 509 -18.19 17.02 24.08
N THR A 510 -19.15 17.64 23.39
CA THR A 510 -20.56 17.24 23.41
C THR A 510 -20.82 16.26 22.27
N LEU A 511 -21.38 15.11 22.60
CA LEU A 511 -21.84 14.12 21.63
C LEU A 511 -23.37 14.22 21.53
N HIS A 512 -23.85 14.67 20.38
CA HIS A 512 -25.26 14.71 20.03
C HIS A 512 -25.64 13.40 19.34
N VAL A 513 -26.70 12.74 19.84
CA VAL A 513 -27.18 11.42 19.38
C VAL A 513 -28.70 11.43 19.21
N PRO A 514 -29.30 10.48 18.47
CA PRO A 514 -30.76 10.43 18.30
C PRO A 514 -31.48 10.31 19.64
N GLU A 515 -32.60 11.02 19.78
CA GLU A 515 -33.42 10.99 21.00
C GLU A 515 -33.78 9.54 21.40
N GLY A 516 -33.57 9.16 22.66
CA GLY A 516 -33.82 7.82 23.19
C GLY A 516 -32.65 6.84 23.09
N THR A 517 -31.53 7.21 22.48
CA THR A 517 -30.33 6.36 22.34
C THR A 517 -29.24 6.65 23.38
N GLU A 518 -29.40 7.68 24.22
CA GLU A 518 -28.35 8.23 25.08
C GLU A 518 -27.78 7.19 26.05
N GLU A 519 -28.65 6.36 26.61
CA GLU A 519 -28.24 5.33 27.56
C GLU A 519 -27.40 4.24 26.89
N ALA A 520 -27.72 3.87 25.65
CA ALA A 520 -26.92 2.95 24.87
C ALA A 520 -25.52 3.53 24.60
N TYR A 521 -25.44 4.82 24.25
CA TYR A 521 -24.15 5.50 24.05
C TYR A 521 -23.34 5.62 25.34
N ARG A 522 -23.97 5.85 26.51
CA ARG A 522 -23.27 5.87 27.81
C ARG A 522 -22.67 4.52 28.19
N GLN A 523 -23.33 3.43 27.81
CA GLN A 523 -22.86 2.06 28.03
C GLN A 523 -21.85 1.60 26.97
N SER A 524 -21.74 2.33 25.86
CA SER A 524 -20.90 1.97 24.71
C SER A 524 -19.48 2.55 24.82
N GLY A 525 -18.60 1.83 25.53
CA GLY A 525 -17.15 1.95 25.39
C GLY A 525 -16.63 3.39 25.36
N ASN A 526 -15.89 3.76 24.32
CA ASN A 526 -15.20 5.06 24.22
C ASN A 526 -16.11 6.25 23.83
N TRP A 527 -17.43 6.07 23.63
CA TRP A 527 -18.33 7.22 23.44
C TRP A 527 -18.62 7.96 24.75
N ASN A 528 -18.54 7.27 25.88
CA ASN A 528 -18.88 7.82 27.19
C ASN A 528 -17.90 8.88 27.72
N VAL A 529 -16.78 9.11 27.01
CA VAL A 529 -15.81 10.17 27.34
C VAL A 529 -16.33 11.57 26.99
N ALA A 530 -17.36 11.65 26.15
CA ALA A 530 -18.04 12.88 25.77
C ALA A 530 -19.30 13.12 26.62
N LYS A 531 -19.75 14.37 26.69
CA LYS A 531 -21.04 14.72 27.27
C LYS A 531 -22.14 14.35 26.28
N ILE A 532 -22.93 13.32 26.58
CA ILE A 532 -23.97 12.80 25.68
C ILE A 532 -25.29 13.56 25.85
N VAL A 533 -25.88 14.00 24.74
CA VAL A 533 -27.18 14.69 24.65
C VAL A 533 -28.01 14.03 23.53
N GLY A 534 -29.28 13.72 23.80
CA GLY A 534 -30.22 13.15 22.84
C GLY A 534 -31.09 14.24 22.20
N ASP A 535 -30.57 14.94 21.21
CA ASP A 535 -31.22 16.09 20.56
C ASP A 535 -31.16 16.06 19.02
N LEU A 536 -30.83 14.90 18.43
CA LEU A 536 -30.84 14.64 16.98
C LEU A 536 -32.12 13.97 16.48
#